data_AF-A0A7S3D6K6-F1
#
_entry.id   AF-A0A7S3D6K6-F1
#
_cell.length_a   1.000
_cell.length_b   1.000
_cell.length_c   1.000
_cell.angle_alpha   90.00
_cell.angle_beta   90.00
_cell.angle_gamma   90.00
#
_symmetry.space_group_name_H-M   'P 1'
#
loop_
_entity.id
_entity.type
_entity.pdbx_description
1 polymer ?
#
loop_
_entity_poly.entity_id
_entity_poly.type
_entity_poly.pdbx_seq_one_letter_code
_entity_poly.pdbx_strand_id
1 'polypeptide(L)'
;MAPVRFALGIILLVIGFVVLLTVFLSSLDRILHSNCGLQCGYVLSEVPVGLPGEPFVPSSALNISSTGRSEIINPIDYGLFGLAQFFPADYILFLIIIGYLFFSSLAGILGIGLRIVVIQVYPIAPHGTRPQALLLLSTYLLFIVSVIIIQLYTLAPQYTTFGSQTFPVNGTVVPCSLQAPAGACTPSQISTIILTILGNNDVFAIVFYFMNWALVASSIAMGIFGALRQRDSKGFKALCRDGDDLLDL
;
A
#
# COMPACT_ATOMS: atom_id res chain seq x y z
N MET A 1 31.49 -7.95 -4.93
CA MET A 1 30.09 -7.93 -5.43
C MET A 1 29.08 -8.55 -4.46
N ALA A 2 29.48 -9.49 -3.58
CA ALA A 2 28.59 -10.03 -2.53
C ALA A 2 27.99 -8.98 -1.56
N PRO A 3 28.75 -8.01 -0.98
CA PRO A 3 28.18 -7.10 0.03
C PRO A 3 27.12 -6.17 -0.56
N VAL A 4 27.26 -5.75 -1.82
CA VAL A 4 26.30 -4.89 -2.52
C VAL A 4 24.95 -5.60 -2.71
N ARG A 5 24.97 -6.91 -3.01
CA ARG A 5 23.74 -7.71 -3.17
C ARG A 5 23.00 -7.89 -1.85
N PHE A 6 23.73 -8.10 -0.75
CA PHE A 6 23.14 -8.19 0.59
C PHE A 6 22.56 -6.84 1.03
N ALA A 7 23.29 -5.75 0.83
CA ALA A 7 22.81 -4.40 1.14
C ALA A 7 21.53 -4.06 0.37
N LEU A 8 21.48 -4.35 -0.94
CA LEU A 8 20.30 -4.14 -1.76
C LEU A 8 19.09 -4.95 -1.25
N GLY A 9 19.31 -6.21 -0.88
CA GLY A 9 18.27 -7.06 -0.31
C GLY A 9 17.71 -6.53 1.02
N ILE A 10 18.58 -6.03 1.90
CA ILE A 10 18.16 -5.41 3.17
C ILE A 10 17.34 -4.14 2.91
N ILE A 11 17.77 -3.28 1.98
CA ILE A 11 17.04 -2.06 1.63
C ILE A 11 15.63 -2.39 1.10
N LEU A 12 15.52 -3.34 0.17
CA LEU A 12 14.23 -3.78 -0.37
C LEU A 12 13.34 -4.40 0.71
N LEU A 13 13.92 -5.15 1.65
CA LEU A 13 13.20 -5.73 2.79
C LEU A 13 12.66 -4.63 3.70
N VAL A 14 13.46 -3.61 4.03
CA VAL A 14 13.04 -2.47 4.86
C VAL A 14 11.90 -1.71 4.18
N ILE A 15 12.02 -1.41 2.89
CA ILE A 15 10.95 -0.74 2.12
C ILE A 15 9.68 -1.59 2.15
N GLY A 16 9.80 -2.90 1.90
CA GLY A 16 8.67 -3.83 1.99
C GLY A 16 8.02 -3.88 3.36
N PHE A 17 8.82 -3.90 4.43
CA PHE A 17 8.32 -3.87 5.80
C PHE A 17 7.56 -2.58 6.11
N VAL A 18 8.07 -1.42 5.68
CA VAL A 18 7.40 -0.12 5.86
C VAL A 18 6.06 -0.10 5.13
N VAL A 19 5.99 -0.60 3.90
CA VAL A 19 4.73 -0.73 3.14
C VAL A 19 3.73 -1.62 3.88
N LEU A 20 4.17 -2.79 4.38
CA LEU A 20 3.28 -3.70 5.12
C LEU A 20 2.79 -3.09 6.43
N LEU A 21 3.68 -2.41 7.16
CA LEU A 21 3.33 -1.70 8.38
C LEU A 21 2.29 -0.62 8.09
N THR A 22 2.48 0.19 7.05
CA THR A 22 1.50 1.18 6.60
C THR A 22 0.15 0.54 6.30
N VAL A 23 0.10 -0.49 5.45
CA VAL A 23 -1.18 -1.11 5.07
C VAL A 23 -1.88 -1.70 6.30
N PHE A 24 -1.13 -2.32 7.20
CA PHE A 24 -1.66 -2.84 8.45
C PHE A 24 -2.23 -1.73 9.34
N LEU A 25 -1.47 -0.66 9.58
CA LEU A 25 -1.89 0.49 10.39
C LEU A 25 -3.12 1.19 9.78
N SER A 26 -3.15 1.40 8.47
CA SER A 26 -4.32 1.97 7.79
C SER A 26 -5.54 1.07 7.84
N SER A 27 -5.35 -0.25 7.84
CA SER A 27 -6.44 -1.22 7.99
C SER A 27 -6.97 -1.27 9.41
N LEU A 28 -6.09 -1.12 10.41
CA LEU A 28 -6.47 -0.95 11.81
C LEU A 28 -7.18 0.38 12.07
N ASP A 29 -6.72 1.47 11.47
CA ASP A 29 -7.39 2.76 11.60
C ASP A 29 -8.84 2.68 11.06
N ARG A 30 -9.02 2.04 9.90
CA ARG A 30 -10.34 1.75 9.33
C ARG A 30 -11.22 0.93 10.26
N ILE A 31 -10.70 -0.12 10.91
CA ILE A 31 -11.53 -0.99 11.76
C ILE A 31 -11.94 -0.29 13.07
N LEU A 32 -11.07 0.55 13.62
CA LEU A 32 -11.30 1.23 14.89
C LEU A 32 -12.24 2.43 14.74
N HIS A 33 -12.20 3.12 13.58
CA HIS A 33 -12.92 4.36 13.36
C HIS A 33 -14.09 4.26 12.36
N SER A 34 -14.34 3.09 11.74
CA SER A 34 -15.53 2.92 10.90
C SER A 34 -16.78 2.71 11.76
N ASN A 35 -17.74 3.64 11.70
CA ASN A 35 -18.99 3.54 12.47
C ASN A 35 -20.01 2.56 11.85
N CYS A 36 -19.92 2.31 10.54
CA CYS A 36 -20.87 1.48 9.78
C CYS A 36 -20.32 0.09 9.42
N GLY A 37 -19.04 -0.18 9.70
CA GLY A 37 -18.39 -1.48 9.51
C GLY A 37 -18.65 -2.11 8.12
N LEU A 38 -19.27 -3.29 8.10
CA LEU A 38 -19.59 -4.01 6.87
C LEU A 38 -20.68 -3.36 6.00
N GLN A 39 -21.54 -2.50 6.56
CA GLN A 39 -22.62 -1.87 5.78
C GLN A 39 -22.11 -0.83 4.77
N CYS A 40 -20.90 -0.30 4.98
CA CYS A 40 -20.27 0.72 4.15
C CYS A 40 -18.85 0.33 3.71
N GLY A 41 -18.48 -0.94 3.89
CA GLY A 41 -17.14 -1.44 3.54
C GLY A 41 -15.96 -0.78 4.26
N TYR A 42 -16.12 -0.39 5.52
CA TYR A 42 -15.06 0.23 6.34
C TYR A 42 -14.46 1.51 5.72
N VAL A 43 -15.24 2.24 4.91
CA VAL A 43 -14.85 3.56 4.41
C VAL A 43 -14.95 4.56 5.58
N LEU A 44 -13.88 5.32 5.84
CA LEU A 44 -13.94 6.38 6.86
C LEU A 44 -14.97 7.41 6.41
N SER A 45 -15.88 7.73 7.31
CA SER A 45 -16.87 8.79 7.13
C SER A 45 -16.20 10.16 7.27
N GLU A 46 -15.21 10.46 6.43
CA GLU A 46 -14.70 11.82 6.31
C GLU A 46 -15.69 12.60 5.43
N VAL A 47 -16.77 13.05 6.06
CA VAL A 47 -17.68 14.03 5.47
C VAL A 47 -17.28 15.40 6.03
N PRO A 48 -16.56 16.18 5.23
CA PRO A 48 -17.04 17.50 4.92
C PRO A 48 -17.40 17.48 3.43
N VAL A 49 -18.51 16.83 3.09
CA VAL A 49 -19.22 17.14 1.85
C VAL A 49 -19.87 18.50 2.08
N GLY A 50 -19.06 19.57 1.96
CA GLY A 50 -19.57 20.91 1.70
C GLY A 50 -20.14 20.92 0.30
N LEU A 51 -21.39 20.47 0.16
CA LEU A 51 -22.18 20.75 -1.03
C LEU A 51 -22.24 22.28 -1.21
N PRO A 52 -22.21 22.79 -2.46
CA PRO A 52 -22.36 24.21 -2.72
C PRO A 52 -23.76 24.65 -2.26
N GLY A 53 -23.82 25.48 -1.21
CA GLY A 53 -25.06 26.07 -0.71
C GLY A 53 -25.54 25.61 0.66
N GLU A 54 -24.88 24.64 1.32
CA GLU A 54 -25.22 24.28 2.70
C GLU A 54 -24.49 25.21 3.70
N PRO A 55 -25.19 25.75 4.71
CA PRO A 55 -24.60 26.67 5.68
C PRO A 55 -23.51 26.00 6.51
N PHE A 56 -22.47 26.77 6.85
CA PHE A 56 -21.39 26.36 7.75
C PHE A 56 -21.96 25.95 9.11
N VAL A 57 -21.99 24.64 9.38
CA VAL A 57 -22.29 24.11 10.72
C VAL A 57 -20.95 23.86 11.41
N PRO A 58 -20.57 24.65 12.42
CA PRO A 58 -19.38 24.36 13.20
C PRO A 58 -19.58 23.02 13.90
N SER A 59 -18.52 22.20 13.94
CA SER A 59 -18.49 20.89 14.58
C SER A 59 -18.88 20.89 16.07
N SER A 60 -19.05 22.06 16.69
CA SER A 60 -19.63 22.25 18.02
C SER A 60 -21.16 22.13 18.08
N ALA A 61 -21.87 22.14 16.94
CA ALA A 61 -23.34 22.05 16.88
C ALA A 61 -23.85 20.64 16.53
N LEU A 62 -22.96 19.72 16.19
CA LEU A 62 -23.27 18.31 16.00
C LEU A 62 -22.81 17.58 17.26
N ASN A 63 -23.73 17.12 18.11
CA ASN A 63 -23.44 16.26 19.27
C ASN A 63 -23.07 14.83 18.80
N ILE A 64 -22.27 14.74 17.75
CA ILE A 64 -21.56 13.54 17.33
C ILE A 64 -20.17 13.76 17.91
N SER A 65 -19.79 12.87 18.82
CA SER A 65 -18.44 12.78 19.34
C SER A 65 -17.47 12.96 18.18
N SER A 66 -16.74 14.08 18.19
CA SER A 66 -15.65 14.34 17.28
C SER A 66 -14.48 13.42 17.62
N THR A 67 -14.68 12.11 17.49
CA THR A 67 -13.65 11.08 17.34
C THR A 67 -13.08 11.12 15.92
N GLY A 68 -13.01 12.30 15.31
CA GLY A 68 -12.41 12.57 14.00
C GLY A 68 -10.91 12.77 14.12
N ARG A 69 -10.25 11.86 14.83
CA ARG A 69 -8.80 11.78 14.89
C ARG A 69 -8.44 10.36 14.52
N SER A 70 -8.13 10.13 13.25
CA SER A 70 -7.26 9.01 12.88
C SER A 70 -5.91 9.25 13.54
N GLU A 71 -5.79 8.87 14.82
CA GLU A 71 -4.56 9.06 15.62
C GLU A 71 -3.41 8.16 15.13
N ILE A 72 -3.72 7.18 14.28
CA ILE A 72 -2.72 6.24 13.81
C ILE A 72 -1.97 6.88 12.64
N ILE A 73 -0.80 7.42 12.98
CA ILE A 73 0.14 7.98 12.02
C ILE A 73 0.55 6.91 11.02
N ASN A 74 0.20 7.12 9.76
CA ASN A 74 0.69 6.31 8.65
C ASN A 74 2.11 6.77 8.26
N PRO A 75 3.14 5.92 8.36
CA PRO A 75 4.53 6.35 8.19
C PRO A 75 4.84 6.78 6.75
N ILE A 76 4.24 6.14 5.74
CA ILE A 76 4.44 6.53 4.34
C ILE A 76 3.77 7.88 4.05
N ASP A 77 2.53 8.07 4.52
CA ASP A 77 1.79 9.31 4.34
C ASP A 77 2.49 10.49 5.04
N TYR A 78 2.92 10.29 6.30
CA TYR A 78 3.67 11.29 7.05
C TYR A 78 5.01 11.63 6.40
N GLY A 79 5.70 10.62 5.86
CA GLY A 79 6.93 10.80 5.10
C GLY A 79 6.69 11.65 3.85
N LEU A 80 5.75 11.25 2.98
CA LEU A 80 5.44 11.98 1.75
C LEU A 80 4.98 13.40 2.03
N PHE A 81 4.13 13.60 3.04
CA PHE A 81 3.66 14.92 3.46
C PHE A 81 4.78 15.82 4.00
N GLY A 82 5.66 15.29 4.87
CA GLY A 82 6.79 16.04 5.40
C GLY A 82 7.82 16.40 4.33
N LEU A 83 8.07 15.48 3.38
CA LEU A 83 8.96 15.72 2.26
C LEU A 83 8.38 16.67 1.21
N ALA A 84 7.05 16.86 1.16
CA ALA A 84 6.40 17.77 0.21
C ALA A 84 6.85 19.24 0.38
N GLN A 85 7.37 19.61 1.56
CA GLN A 85 7.95 20.94 1.78
C GLN A 85 9.34 21.09 1.12
N PHE A 86 10.03 19.98 0.83
CA PHE A 86 11.36 19.96 0.23
C PHE A 86 11.28 19.37 -1.18
N PHE A 87 10.85 20.20 -2.13
CA PHE A 87 10.81 19.85 -3.55
C PHE A 87 12.24 19.52 -4.07
N PRO A 88 12.48 18.44 -4.85
CA PRO A 88 11.55 17.43 -5.40
C PRO A 88 11.62 16.05 -4.70
N ALA A 89 11.98 16.02 -3.42
CA ALA A 89 12.30 14.77 -2.73
C ALA A 89 11.06 13.86 -2.52
N ASP A 90 9.88 14.45 -2.37
CA ASP A 90 8.58 13.79 -2.32
C ASP A 90 8.31 12.95 -3.57
N TYR A 91 8.54 13.48 -4.77
CA TYR A 91 8.36 12.73 -6.02
C TYR A 91 9.32 11.56 -6.16
N ILE A 92 10.57 11.72 -5.70
CA ILE A 92 11.55 10.63 -5.73
C ILE A 92 11.10 9.50 -4.79
N LEU A 93 10.67 9.82 -3.56
CA LEU A 93 10.17 8.84 -2.62
C LEU A 93 8.92 8.14 -3.16
N PHE A 94 8.00 8.89 -3.73
CA PHE A 94 6.78 8.38 -4.36
C PHE A 94 7.10 7.40 -5.51
N LEU A 95 8.04 7.75 -6.39
CA LEU A 95 8.50 6.90 -7.49
C LEU A 95 9.18 5.64 -6.97
N ILE A 96 10.00 5.73 -5.91
CA ILE A 96 10.63 4.57 -5.28
C ILE A 96 9.57 3.59 -4.76
N ILE A 97 8.53 4.09 -4.07
CA ILE A 97 7.46 3.25 -3.53
C ILE A 97 6.66 2.58 -4.65
N ILE A 98 6.21 3.34 -5.65
CA ILE A 98 5.44 2.78 -6.79
C ILE A 98 6.29 1.79 -7.59
N GLY A 99 7.53 2.15 -7.88
CA GLY A 99 8.48 1.28 -8.58
C GLY A 99 8.71 -0.01 -7.80
N TYR A 100 8.90 0.07 -6.48
CA TYR A 100 9.03 -1.11 -5.62
C TYR A 100 7.80 -2.02 -5.71
N LEU A 101 6.59 -1.47 -5.58
CA LEU A 101 5.35 -2.25 -5.70
C LEU A 101 5.22 -2.91 -7.08
N PHE A 102 5.48 -2.15 -8.15
CA PHE A 102 5.40 -2.65 -9.50
C PHE A 102 6.42 -3.77 -9.79
N PHE A 103 7.71 -3.52 -9.51
CA PHE A 103 8.77 -4.49 -9.78
C PHE A 103 8.70 -5.72 -8.89
N SER A 104 8.25 -5.58 -7.62
CA SER A 104 8.04 -6.72 -6.73
C SER A 104 6.88 -7.60 -7.20
N SER A 105 5.76 -7.02 -7.63
CA SER A 105 4.65 -7.78 -8.24
C SER A 105 5.07 -8.46 -9.54
N LEU A 106 5.81 -7.76 -10.40
CA LEU A 106 6.35 -8.32 -11.64
C LEU A 106 7.30 -9.49 -11.36
N ALA A 107 8.25 -9.33 -10.42
CA ALA A 107 9.18 -10.38 -10.03
C ALA A 107 8.44 -11.60 -9.44
N GLY A 108 7.37 -11.40 -8.68
CA GLY A 108 6.53 -12.48 -8.16
C GLY A 108 5.86 -13.30 -9.27
N ILE A 109 5.25 -12.63 -10.25
CA ILE A 109 4.59 -13.29 -11.38
C ILE A 109 5.61 -14.01 -12.27
N LEU A 110 6.74 -13.36 -12.57
CA LEU A 110 7.80 -13.96 -13.39
C LEU A 110 8.49 -15.13 -12.68
N GLY A 111 8.62 -15.09 -11.35
CA GLY A 111 9.25 -16.15 -10.56
C GLY A 111 8.37 -17.39 -10.38
N ILE A 112 7.06 -17.23 -10.20
CA ILE A 112 6.11 -18.33 -9.96
C ILE A 112 5.54 -18.90 -11.28
N GLY A 113 5.48 -18.07 -12.33
CA GLY A 113 4.83 -18.36 -13.61
C GLY A 113 3.32 -18.03 -13.62
N LEU A 114 2.72 -17.96 -14.81
CA LEU A 114 1.28 -17.68 -14.99
C LEU A 114 0.44 -18.90 -14.58
N ARG A 115 -0.12 -18.85 -13.36
CA ARG A 115 -1.04 -19.85 -12.82
C ARG A 115 -2.43 -19.27 -12.66
N ILE A 116 -3.45 -20.00 -13.08
CA ILE A 116 -4.84 -19.70 -12.73
C ILE A 116 -5.21 -20.58 -11.53
N VAL A 117 -5.36 -19.94 -10.36
CA VAL A 117 -5.75 -20.50 -9.05
C VAL A 117 -4.78 -21.57 -8.52
N VAL A 118 -4.54 -22.67 -9.22
CA VAL A 118 -3.55 -23.71 -8.86
C VAL A 118 -2.87 -24.31 -10.10
N ILE A 119 -3.47 -24.19 -11.30
CA ILE A 119 -2.99 -24.85 -12.52
C ILE A 119 -2.07 -23.90 -13.28
N GLN A 120 -0.87 -24.36 -13.61
CA GLN A 120 0.06 -23.64 -14.47
C GLN A 120 -0.44 -23.69 -15.92
N VAL A 121 -0.91 -22.54 -16.41
CA VAL A 121 -1.47 -22.45 -17.77
C VAL A 121 -0.35 -22.27 -18.78
N TYR A 122 0.59 -21.36 -18.49
CA TYR A 122 1.72 -21.08 -19.37
C TYR A 122 3.03 -20.90 -18.57
N PRO A 123 4.08 -21.69 -18.84
CA PRO A 123 5.42 -21.41 -18.33
C PRO A 123 5.96 -20.12 -18.95
N ILE A 124 6.58 -19.28 -18.13
CA ILE A 124 7.32 -18.10 -18.59
C ILE A 124 8.78 -18.52 -18.72
N ALA A 125 9.26 -18.60 -19.96
CA ALA A 125 10.66 -18.90 -20.26
C ALA A 125 11.24 -17.78 -21.14
N PRO A 126 12.47 -17.31 -20.85
CA PRO A 126 13.13 -16.34 -21.71
C PRO A 126 13.24 -16.91 -23.14
N HIS A 127 12.77 -16.14 -24.12
CA HIS A 127 12.73 -16.51 -25.54
C HIS A 127 11.89 -17.75 -25.91
N GLY A 128 10.99 -18.20 -25.01
CA GLY A 128 10.16 -19.39 -25.22
C GLY A 128 8.66 -19.21 -24.91
N THR A 129 8.20 -17.98 -24.64
CA THR A 129 6.79 -17.70 -24.33
C THR A 129 5.92 -17.69 -25.57
N ARG A 130 4.83 -18.48 -25.56
CA ARG A 130 3.80 -18.43 -26.62
C ARG A 130 3.15 -17.03 -26.68
N PRO A 131 2.74 -16.53 -27.86
CA PRO A 131 2.16 -15.19 -27.99
C PRO A 131 0.89 -14.97 -27.15
N GLN A 132 0.09 -16.03 -26.95
CA GLN A 132 -1.08 -15.99 -26.05
C GLN A 132 -0.70 -15.69 -24.58
N ALA A 133 0.46 -16.17 -24.13
CA ALA A 133 0.95 -15.90 -22.78
C ALA A 133 1.42 -14.45 -22.61
N LEU A 134 1.95 -13.82 -23.69
CA LEU A 134 2.32 -12.41 -23.68
C LEU A 134 1.08 -11.49 -23.60
N LEU A 135 0.00 -11.83 -24.31
CA LEU A 135 -1.27 -11.12 -24.18
C LEU A 135 -1.84 -11.26 -22.77
N LEU A 136 -1.89 -12.48 -22.23
CA LEU A 136 -2.34 -12.72 -20.87
C LEU A 136 -1.48 -11.97 -19.84
N LEU A 137 -0.15 -12.00 -19.99
CA LEU A 137 0.78 -11.23 -19.16
C LEU A 137 0.46 -9.73 -19.22
N SER A 138 0.26 -9.17 -20.41
CA SER A 138 -0.10 -7.75 -20.55
C SER A 138 -1.39 -7.40 -19.82
N THR A 139 -2.40 -8.28 -19.88
CA THR A 139 -3.64 -8.15 -19.12
C THR A 139 -3.39 -8.16 -17.61
N TYR A 140 -2.54 -9.06 -17.11
CA TYR A 140 -2.14 -9.04 -15.70
C TYR A 140 -1.41 -7.74 -15.32
N LEU A 141 -0.52 -7.23 -16.17
CA LEU A 141 0.17 -5.96 -15.92
C LEU A 141 -0.82 -4.79 -15.80
N LEU A 142 -1.86 -4.76 -16.64
CA LEU A 142 -2.92 -3.76 -16.55
C LEU A 142 -3.66 -3.84 -15.20
N PHE A 143 -4.00 -5.05 -14.74
CA PHE A 143 -4.62 -5.23 -13.43
C PHE A 143 -3.71 -4.83 -12.28
N ILE A 144 -2.41 -5.15 -12.34
CA ILE A 144 -1.43 -4.75 -11.32
C ILE A 144 -1.36 -3.22 -11.22
N VAL A 145 -1.26 -2.52 -12.35
CA VAL A 145 -1.22 -1.05 -12.34
C VAL A 145 -2.51 -0.47 -11.75
N SER A 146 -3.67 -1.02 -12.11
CA SER A 146 -4.94 -0.60 -11.52
C SER A 146 -4.98 -0.82 -10.01
N VAL A 147 -4.49 -1.96 -9.51
CA VAL A 147 -4.41 -2.24 -8.07
C VAL A 147 -3.47 -1.26 -7.38
N ILE A 148 -2.31 -0.96 -7.96
CA ILE A 148 -1.35 0.00 -7.40
C ILE A 148 -1.97 1.40 -7.27
N ILE A 149 -2.75 1.85 -8.25
CA ILE A 149 -3.42 3.16 -8.20
C ILE A 149 -4.40 3.23 -7.02
N ILE A 150 -5.20 2.19 -6.79
CA ILE A 150 -6.13 2.14 -5.66
C ILE A 150 -5.38 1.96 -4.34
N GLN A 151 -4.33 1.14 -4.32
CA GLN A 151 -3.48 0.90 -3.15
C GLN A 151 -2.83 2.17 -2.64
N LEU A 152 -2.49 3.09 -3.55
CA LEU A 152 -1.87 4.35 -3.19
C LEU A 152 -2.73 5.20 -2.26
N TYR A 153 -4.06 5.15 -2.43
CA TYR A 153 -5.01 5.82 -1.52
C TYR A 153 -4.97 5.21 -0.10
N THR A 154 -4.69 3.91 0.02
CA THR A 154 -4.45 3.26 1.32
C THR A 154 -3.10 3.62 1.91
N LEU A 155 -2.06 3.75 1.08
CA LEU A 155 -0.69 4.03 1.53
C LEU A 155 -0.48 5.48 1.99
N ALA A 156 -1.12 6.44 1.32
CA ALA A 156 -0.92 7.86 1.59
C ALA A 156 -2.18 8.66 1.26
N PRO A 157 -3.23 8.57 2.10
CA PRO A 157 -4.52 9.21 1.81
C PRO A 157 -4.42 10.74 1.74
N GLN A 158 -3.58 11.39 2.55
CA GLN A 158 -3.42 12.85 2.53
C GLN A 158 -2.70 13.30 1.27
N TYR A 159 -1.53 12.69 1.00
CA TYR A 159 -0.71 13.08 -0.14
C TYR A 159 -1.38 12.78 -1.50
N THR A 160 -2.10 11.66 -1.63
CA THR A 160 -2.84 11.34 -2.88
C THR A 160 -4.04 12.23 -3.13
N THR A 161 -4.67 12.73 -2.08
CA THR A 161 -5.87 13.58 -2.19
C THR A 161 -5.48 15.01 -2.54
N PHE A 162 -4.53 15.61 -1.83
CA PHE A 162 -4.20 17.02 -1.99
C PHE A 162 -2.84 17.30 -2.63
N GLY A 163 -1.92 16.34 -2.61
CA GLY A 163 -0.54 16.54 -3.08
C GLY A 163 0.18 17.61 -2.26
N SER A 164 0.90 18.51 -2.94
CA SER A 164 1.64 19.62 -2.35
C SER A 164 0.83 20.94 -2.27
N GLN A 165 -0.49 20.87 -2.38
CA GLN A 165 -1.36 22.04 -2.23
C GLN A 165 -1.20 22.67 -0.84
N THR A 166 -1.25 24.01 -0.80
CA THR A 166 -1.21 24.80 0.44
C THR A 166 -2.34 25.82 0.43
N PHE A 167 -2.81 26.21 1.61
CA PHE A 167 -3.85 27.22 1.76
C PHE A 167 -3.50 28.20 2.88
N PRO A 168 -3.93 29.48 2.78
CA PRO A 168 -3.64 30.47 3.80
C PRO A 168 -4.62 30.38 4.98
N VAL A 169 -4.09 30.33 6.20
CA VAL A 169 -4.84 30.44 7.46
C VAL A 169 -4.28 31.61 8.26
N ASN A 170 -5.08 32.65 8.49
CA ASN A 170 -4.69 33.85 9.25
C ASN A 170 -3.33 34.45 8.80
N GLY A 171 -3.06 34.44 7.49
CA GLY A 171 -1.80 34.96 6.92
C GLY A 171 -0.61 33.99 6.94
N THR A 172 -0.77 32.79 7.52
CA THR A 172 0.23 31.71 7.46
C THR A 172 -0.14 30.69 6.39
N VAL A 173 0.82 30.29 5.56
CA VAL A 173 0.62 29.28 4.51
C VAL A 173 0.83 27.90 5.13
N VAL A 174 -0.22 27.09 5.15
CA VAL A 174 -0.18 25.72 5.69
C VAL A 174 -0.49 24.71 4.59
N PRO A 175 0.12 23.51 4.63
CA PRO A 175 -0.18 22.44 3.69
C PRO A 175 -1.61 21.91 3.87
N CYS A 176 -2.24 21.50 2.77
CA CYS A 176 -3.56 20.86 2.78
C CYS A 176 -3.49 19.50 3.50
N SER A 177 -4.41 19.27 4.43
CA SER A 177 -4.63 17.99 5.10
C SER A 177 -6.09 17.58 5.00
N LEU A 178 -6.43 16.34 5.40
CA LEU A 178 -7.82 15.85 5.44
C LEU A 178 -8.72 16.65 6.40
N GLN A 179 -8.13 17.47 7.28
CA GLN A 179 -8.83 18.36 8.21
C GLN A 179 -8.99 19.80 7.66
N ALA A 180 -8.61 20.06 6.41
CA ALA A 180 -8.77 21.38 5.80
C ALA A 180 -10.26 21.73 5.60
N PRO A 181 -10.66 23.01 5.76
CA PRO A 181 -12.05 23.44 5.56
C PRO A 181 -12.49 23.28 4.10
N ALA A 182 -13.80 23.04 3.90
CA ALA A 182 -14.38 22.84 2.57
C ALA A 182 -14.11 24.05 1.66
N GLY A 183 -13.62 23.79 0.43
CA GLY A 183 -13.32 24.81 -0.56
C GLY A 183 -11.92 25.44 -0.45
N ALA A 184 -11.15 25.17 0.61
CA ALA A 184 -9.77 25.65 0.71
C ALA A 184 -8.78 24.81 -0.13
N CYS A 185 -9.06 23.51 -0.28
CA CYS A 185 -8.21 22.57 -1.02
C CYS A 185 -9.07 21.79 -2.02
N THR A 186 -8.55 21.56 -3.22
CA THR A 186 -9.24 20.79 -4.27
C THR A 186 -8.72 19.35 -4.30
N PRO A 187 -9.59 18.32 -4.21
CA PRO A 187 -9.13 16.93 -4.27
C PRO A 187 -8.64 16.56 -5.67
N SER A 188 -7.70 15.62 -5.75
CA SER A 188 -7.22 15.08 -7.02
C SER A 188 -8.31 14.26 -7.71
N GLN A 189 -8.32 14.26 -9.04
CA GLN A 189 -9.28 13.47 -9.83
C GLN A 189 -9.23 11.98 -9.48
N ILE A 190 -8.04 11.46 -9.16
CA ILE A 190 -7.83 10.07 -8.73
C ILE A 190 -8.59 9.80 -7.43
N SER A 191 -8.42 10.66 -6.42
CA SER A 191 -9.11 10.52 -5.13
C SER A 191 -10.62 10.63 -5.28
N THR A 192 -11.12 11.56 -6.11
CA THR A 192 -12.56 11.72 -6.38
C THR A 192 -13.16 10.47 -7.00
N ILE A 193 -12.49 9.88 -8.01
CA ILE A 193 -12.96 8.66 -8.66
C ILE A 193 -12.96 7.49 -7.68
N ILE A 194 -11.88 7.30 -6.92
CA ILE A 194 -11.77 6.20 -5.93
C ILE A 194 -12.85 6.32 -4.86
N LEU A 195 -13.03 7.50 -4.29
CA LEU A 195 -14.04 7.76 -3.26
C LEU A 195 -15.46 7.56 -3.79
N THR A 196 -15.72 7.96 -5.03
CA THR A 196 -17.02 7.76 -5.67
C THR A 196 -17.29 6.26 -5.90
N ILE A 197 -16.30 5.49 -6.36
CA ILE A 197 -16.43 4.05 -6.55
C ILE A 197 -16.67 3.34 -5.22
N LEU A 198 -15.88 3.67 -4.19
CA LEU A 198 -15.98 3.04 -2.87
C LEU A 198 -17.28 3.42 -2.14
N GLY A 199 -17.74 4.67 -2.28
CA GLY A 199 -18.96 5.15 -1.62
C GLY A 199 -20.26 4.75 -2.32
N ASN A 200 -20.24 4.54 -3.63
CA ASN A 200 -21.44 4.11 -4.38
C ASN A 200 -21.62 2.58 -4.38
N ASN A 201 -20.57 1.80 -4.08
CA ASN A 201 -20.62 0.35 -4.11
C ASN A 201 -19.89 -0.25 -2.90
N ASP A 202 -20.66 -0.57 -1.87
CA ASP A 202 -20.15 -1.14 -0.62
C ASP A 202 -19.48 -2.50 -0.84
N VAL A 203 -19.93 -3.32 -1.81
CA VAL A 203 -19.32 -4.62 -2.10
C VAL A 203 -17.87 -4.45 -2.53
N PHE A 204 -17.60 -3.45 -3.38
CA PHE A 204 -16.25 -3.17 -3.83
C PHE A 204 -15.35 -2.72 -2.67
N ALA A 205 -15.85 -1.85 -1.80
CA ALA A 205 -15.13 -1.39 -0.61
C ALA A 205 -14.82 -2.54 0.36
N ILE A 206 -15.80 -3.41 0.64
CA ILE A 206 -15.64 -4.60 1.49
C ILE A 206 -14.56 -5.53 0.92
N VAL A 207 -14.65 -5.87 -0.37
CA VAL A 207 -13.68 -6.75 -1.03
C VAL A 207 -12.28 -6.15 -0.95
N PHE A 208 -12.12 -4.87 -1.30
CA PHE A 208 -10.83 -4.20 -1.23
C PHE A 208 -10.24 -4.19 0.19
N TYR A 209 -11.07 -3.95 1.20
CA TYR A 209 -10.67 -4.01 2.60
C TYR A 209 -10.13 -5.39 3.00
N PHE A 210 -10.85 -6.47 2.68
CA PHE A 210 -10.38 -7.82 2.98
C PHE A 210 -9.14 -8.23 2.17
N MET A 211 -8.98 -7.71 0.95
CA MET A 211 -7.78 -7.95 0.14
C MET A 211 -6.54 -7.29 0.75
N ASN A 212 -6.66 -6.12 1.39
CA ASN A 212 -5.56 -5.52 2.15
C ASN A 212 -5.12 -6.42 3.31
N TRP A 213 -6.07 -6.98 4.06
CA TRP A 213 -5.76 -7.96 5.11
C TRP A 213 -5.13 -9.24 4.56
N ALA A 214 -5.60 -9.74 3.41
CA ALA A 214 -5.01 -10.89 2.74
C ALA A 214 -3.56 -10.62 2.29
N LEU A 215 -3.26 -9.42 1.80
CA LEU A 215 -1.89 -9.00 1.45
C LEU A 215 -0.97 -9.00 2.68
N VAL A 216 -1.43 -8.45 3.81
CA VAL A 216 -0.68 -8.46 5.07
C VAL A 216 -0.48 -9.89 5.58
N ALA A 217 -1.54 -10.70 5.63
CA ALA A 217 -1.47 -12.08 6.12
C ALA A 217 -0.54 -12.96 5.25
N SER A 218 -0.64 -12.86 3.92
CA SER A 218 0.15 -13.66 2.99
C SER A 218 1.64 -13.30 3.03
N SER A 219 1.97 -12.01 3.13
CA SER A 219 3.36 -11.56 3.25
C SER A 219 4.00 -11.97 4.57
N ILE A 220 3.27 -11.87 5.69
CA ILE A 220 3.74 -12.37 6.99
C ILE A 220 3.94 -13.88 6.95
N ALA A 221 2.99 -14.64 6.42
CA ALA A 221 3.09 -16.09 6.31
C ALA A 221 4.30 -16.53 5.46
N MET A 222 4.52 -15.88 4.30
CA MET A 222 5.69 -16.14 3.45
C MET A 222 7.01 -15.76 4.14
N GLY A 223 7.03 -14.66 4.89
CA GLY A 223 8.20 -14.24 5.68
C GLY A 223 8.55 -15.26 6.78
N ILE A 224 7.55 -15.71 7.54
CA ILE A 224 7.72 -16.74 8.57
C ILE A 224 8.19 -18.05 7.96
N PHE A 225 7.54 -18.52 6.89
CA PHE A 225 7.92 -19.74 6.18
C PHE A 225 9.36 -19.68 5.65
N GLY A 226 9.77 -18.55 5.10
CA GLY A 226 11.15 -18.30 4.68
C GLY A 226 12.14 -18.37 5.83
N ALA A 227 11.82 -17.75 6.97
CA ALA A 227 12.67 -17.77 8.17
C ALA A 227 12.80 -19.20 8.75
N LEU A 228 11.70 -19.95 8.79
CA LEU A 228 11.70 -21.34 9.26
C LEU A 228 12.54 -22.25 8.33
N ARG A 229 12.40 -22.13 7.01
CA ARG A 229 13.17 -22.95 6.05
C ARG A 229 14.66 -22.60 5.96
N GLN A 230 15.05 -21.35 6.20
CA GLN A 230 16.47 -21.00 6.29
C GLN A 230 17.18 -21.70 7.47
N ARG A 231 16.43 -21.99 8.55
CA ARG A 231 16.94 -22.69 9.72
C ARG A 231 17.30 -24.14 9.39
N ASP A 232 16.47 -24.83 8.61
CA ASP A 232 16.76 -26.19 8.15
C ASP A 232 17.94 -26.26 7.18
N SER A 233 18.05 -25.32 6.24
CA SER A 233 19.19 -25.31 5.29
C SER A 233 20.53 -25.03 5.96
N LYS A 234 20.55 -24.18 7.00
CA LYS A 234 21.76 -23.93 7.82
C LYS A 234 22.06 -25.11 8.74
N GLY A 235 21.05 -25.74 9.35
CA GLY A 235 21.21 -26.95 10.16
C GLY A 235 21.77 -28.12 9.35
N PHE A 236 21.28 -28.34 8.14
CA PHE A 236 21.79 -29.37 7.24
C PHE A 236 23.24 -29.11 6.81
N LYS A 237 23.60 -27.86 6.46
CA LYS A 237 24.98 -27.51 6.11
C LYS A 237 25.95 -27.61 7.30
N ALA A 238 25.49 -27.37 8.52
CA ALA A 238 26.28 -27.55 9.73
C ALA A 238 26.54 -29.04 10.01
N LEU A 239 25.52 -29.90 9.84
CA LEU A 239 25.66 -31.36 9.95
C LEU A 239 26.62 -31.96 8.92
N CYS A 240 26.65 -31.46 7.68
CA CYS A 240 27.63 -31.92 6.68
C CYS A 240 29.06 -31.49 7.04
N ARG A 241 29.26 -30.30 7.62
CA ARG A 241 30.60 -29.82 8.03
C ARG A 241 31.18 -30.64 9.18
N ASP A 242 30.36 -31.04 10.14
CA ASP A 242 30.77 -31.90 11.26
C ASP A 242 31.15 -33.32 10.81
N GLY A 243 30.55 -33.80 9.70
CA GLY A 243 30.89 -35.09 9.10
C GLY A 243 32.22 -35.09 8.33
N ASP A 244 32.57 -33.97 7.69
CA ASP A 244 33.86 -33.81 7.01
C ASP A 244 35.01 -33.74 8.03
N ASP A 245 34.83 -33.06 9.17
CA ASP A 245 35.85 -32.95 10.23
C ASP A 245 36.16 -34.30 10.92
N LEU A 246 35.24 -35.28 10.84
CA LEU A 246 35.44 -36.63 11.39
C LEU A 246 36.15 -37.60 10.41
N LEU A 247 36.24 -37.25 9.13
CA LEU A 247 36.90 -38.05 8.09
C LEU A 247 38.37 -37.69 7.89
N ASP A 248 38.83 -36.60 8.51
CA ASP A 248 40.21 -36.08 8.46
C ASP A 248 41.10 -36.56 9.65
N LEU A 249 40.64 -37.56 10.42
CA LEU A 249 41.35 -38.21 11.53
C LEU A 249 41.64 -39.69 11.22
#